data_AF-A0A699JPH0-F1
#
_entry.id   AF-A0A699JPH0-F1
#
_cell.length_a   1.000
_cell.length_b   1.000
_cell.length_c   1.000
_cell.angle_alpha   90.00
_cell.angle_beta   90.00
_cell.angle_gamma   90.00
#
_symmetry.space_group_name_H-M   'P 1'
#
loop_
_entity.id
_entity.type
_entity.pdbx_description
1 polymer ?
#
loop_
_entity_poly.entity_id
_entity_poly.type
_entity_poly.pdbx_seq_one_letter_code
_entity_poly.pdbx_strand_id
1 'polypeptide(L)'
;MDEEYARKLHEELNKDIDWNVGIDHVKQKAKEDPFVQRYHVMKKRPQTEAQARRNMIMYLKNVAGFRLDYFKGISYDDIRPLFEAKFNSNIEFLLKSKEQLEEEENRTIQSINETPA
;
A
#
# COMPACT_ATOMS: atom_id res chain seq x y z
N MET A 1 20.18 0.06 -43.39
CA MET A 1 19.16 0.91 -42.73
C MET A 1 19.90 2.12 -42.25
N ASP A 2 19.68 3.27 -42.89
CA ASP A 2 20.50 4.46 -42.66
C ASP A 2 20.11 5.13 -41.35
N GLU A 3 21.11 5.56 -40.58
CA GLU A 3 20.95 6.11 -39.23
C GLU A 3 20.10 7.39 -39.21
N GLU A 4 20.08 8.15 -40.31
CA GLU A 4 19.17 9.29 -40.52
C GLU A 4 17.70 8.87 -40.63
N TYR A 5 17.43 7.71 -41.24
CA TYR A 5 16.06 7.21 -41.38
C TYR A 5 15.48 6.86 -40.00
N ALA A 6 16.28 6.24 -39.13
CA ALA A 6 15.88 5.95 -37.75
C ALA A 6 15.62 7.23 -36.94
N ARG A 7 16.48 8.25 -37.10
CA ARG A 7 16.33 9.54 -36.40
C ARG A 7 15.08 10.29 -36.85
N LYS A 8 14.80 10.30 -38.15
CA LYS A 8 13.60 10.92 -38.74
C LYS A 8 12.32 10.22 -38.29
N LEU A 9 12.31 8.89 -38.28
CA LEU A 9 11.18 8.09 -37.78
C LEU A 9 10.89 8.40 -36.30
N HIS A 10 11.94 8.55 -35.49
CA HIS A 10 11.81 8.87 -34.07
C HIS A 10 11.30 10.31 -33.82
N GLU A 11 11.69 11.28 -34.65
CA GLU A 11 11.15 12.65 -34.60
C GLU A 11 9.69 12.73 -35.08
N GLU A 12 9.32 11.95 -36.09
CA GLU A 12 7.99 11.92 -36.67
C GLU A 12 6.97 11.27 -35.72
N LEU A 13 7.36 10.17 -35.06
CA LEU A 13 6.52 9.50 -34.05
C LEU A 13 6.33 10.34 -32.77
N ASN A 14 7.30 11.19 -32.42
CA ASN A 14 7.25 11.97 -31.18
C ASN A 14 6.44 13.28 -31.32
N LYS A 15 6.08 13.69 -32.54
CA LYS A 15 5.26 14.90 -32.79
C LYS A 15 3.76 14.69 -32.59
N ASP A 16 3.30 13.44 -32.64
CA ASP A 16 1.86 13.10 -32.65
C ASP A 16 1.36 12.43 -31.36
N ILE A 17 2.28 12.07 -30.44
CA ILE A 17 1.92 11.46 -29.16
C ILE A 17 1.85 12.56 -28.11
N ASP A 18 0.64 13.06 -27.84
CA ASP A 18 0.39 13.87 -26.66
C ASP A 18 0.53 13.00 -25.41
N TRP A 19 1.75 12.98 -24.87
CA TRP A 19 2.10 12.26 -23.65
C TRP A 19 1.23 12.69 -22.46
N ASN A 20 0.69 13.91 -22.45
CA ASN A 20 -0.23 14.33 -21.39
C ASN A 20 -1.58 13.60 -21.50
N VAL A 21 -2.09 13.44 -22.72
CA VAL A 21 -3.30 12.63 -23.00
C VAL A 21 -3.08 11.17 -22.62
N GLY A 22 -1.90 10.61 -22.90
CA GLY A 22 -1.54 9.25 -22.49
C GLY A 22 -1.51 9.08 -20.97
N ILE A 23 -0.87 10.01 -20.24
CA ILE A 23 -0.81 10.00 -18.78
C ILE A 23 -2.20 10.21 -18.15
N ASP A 24 -3.02 11.11 -18.70
CA ASP A 24 -4.37 11.36 -18.20
C ASP A 24 -5.30 10.17 -18.45
N HIS A 25 -5.14 9.46 -19.57
CA HIS A 25 -5.85 8.21 -19.85
C HIS A 25 -5.48 7.09 -18.87
N VAL A 26 -4.18 6.95 -18.54
CA VAL A 26 -3.72 6.00 -17.51
C VAL A 26 -4.28 6.36 -16.13
N LYS A 27 -4.30 7.65 -15.77
CA LYS A 27 -4.91 8.13 -14.52
C LYS A 27 -6.43 7.93 -14.47
N GLN A 28 -7.13 8.06 -15.60
CA GLN A 28 -8.57 7.77 -15.70
C GLN A 28 -8.85 6.27 -15.54
N LYS A 29 -8.11 5.40 -16.24
CA LYS A 29 -8.24 3.94 -16.07
C LYS A 29 -7.94 3.47 -14.65
N ALA A 30 -6.97 4.09 -13.98
CA ALA A 30 -6.69 3.81 -12.57
C ALA A 30 -7.84 4.20 -11.63
N LYS A 31 -8.68 5.20 -12.00
CA LYS A 31 -9.90 5.55 -11.23
C LYS A 31 -11.06 4.60 -11.51
N GLU A 32 -11.10 4.01 -12.70
CA GLU A 32 -12.12 3.04 -13.11
C GLU A 32 -11.78 1.60 -12.70
N ASP A 33 -10.53 1.34 -12.32
CA ASP A 33 -10.11 0.06 -11.80
C ASP A 33 -11.04 -0.40 -10.63
N PRO A 34 -11.73 -1.55 -10.76
CA PRO A 34 -12.70 -2.00 -9.76
C PRO A 34 -12.10 -2.15 -8.36
N PHE A 35 -10.80 -2.44 -8.25
CA PHE A 35 -10.08 -2.55 -6.99
C PHE A 35 -9.82 -1.16 -6.38
N VAL A 36 -9.40 -0.18 -7.19
CA VAL A 36 -9.22 1.21 -6.75
C VAL A 36 -10.56 1.86 -6.37
N GLN A 37 -11.65 1.58 -7.10
CA GLN A 37 -13.00 2.04 -6.75
C GLN A 37 -13.49 1.42 -5.45
N ARG A 38 -13.37 0.10 -5.28
CA ARG A 38 -13.71 -0.59 -4.02
C ARG A 38 -12.90 -0.08 -2.85
N TYR A 39 -11.60 0.16 -3.04
CA TYR A 39 -10.73 0.75 -2.04
C TYR A 39 -11.16 2.18 -1.66
N HIS A 40 -11.54 3.02 -2.63
CA HIS A 40 -12.07 4.36 -2.37
C HIS A 40 -13.42 4.33 -1.63
N VAL A 41 -14.33 3.42 -2.01
CA VAL A 41 -15.63 3.23 -1.37
C VAL A 41 -15.49 2.67 0.04
N MET A 42 -14.58 1.72 0.26
CA MET A 42 -14.22 1.20 1.58
C MET A 42 -13.53 2.26 2.45
N LYS A 43 -12.62 3.07 1.89
CA LYS A 43 -11.99 4.19 2.62
C LYS A 43 -12.99 5.27 3.03
N LYS A 44 -14.03 5.52 2.22
CA LYS A 44 -15.11 6.46 2.54
C LYS A 44 -16.17 5.90 3.51
N ARG A 45 -16.16 4.60 3.83
CA ARG A 45 -17.12 3.96 4.75
C ARG A 45 -16.45 3.41 6.02
N PRO A 46 -16.41 4.19 7.10
CA PRO A 46 -16.94 3.75 8.38
C PRO A 46 -18.46 3.97 8.34
N GLN A 47 -19.27 2.90 8.26
CA GLN A 47 -20.72 3.02 8.08
C GLN A 47 -21.40 3.88 9.17
N THR A 48 -20.81 3.95 10.36
CA THR A 48 -21.05 4.91 11.47
C THR A 48 -19.85 4.85 12.43
N GLU A 49 -19.69 5.82 13.32
CA GLU A 49 -18.70 5.81 14.42
C GLU A 49 -18.82 4.53 15.28
N ALA A 50 -20.05 4.05 15.50
CA ALA A 50 -20.31 2.80 16.20
C ALA A 50 -19.71 1.57 15.48
N GLN A 51 -19.77 1.54 14.14
CA GLN A 51 -19.17 0.45 13.37
C GLN A 51 -17.63 0.52 13.42
N ALA A 52 -17.06 1.72 13.29
CA ALA A 52 -15.61 1.91 13.41
C ALA A 52 -15.11 1.51 14.81
N ARG A 53 -15.84 1.91 15.86
CA ARG A 53 -15.59 1.50 17.25
C ARG A 53 -15.58 -0.02 17.40
N ARG A 54 -16.58 -0.73 16.87
CA ARG A 54 -16.65 -2.21 16.90
C ARG A 54 -15.45 -2.85 16.22
N ASN A 55 -15.06 -2.34 15.06
CA ASN A 55 -13.90 -2.87 14.32
C ASN A 55 -12.59 -2.67 15.11
N MET A 56 -12.39 -1.50 15.73
CA MET A 56 -11.21 -1.24 16.56
C MET A 56 -11.15 -2.14 17.79
N ILE A 57 -12.27 -2.34 18.48
CA ILE A 57 -12.37 -3.26 19.62
C ILE A 57 -12.00 -4.70 19.20
N MET A 58 -12.54 -5.16 18.07
CA MET A 58 -12.24 -6.50 17.55
C MET A 58 -10.77 -6.66 17.19
N TYR A 59 -10.15 -5.66 16.57
CA TYR A 59 -8.72 -5.65 16.30
C TYR A 59 -7.90 -5.76 17.59
N LEU A 60 -8.18 -4.90 18.57
CA LEU A 60 -7.47 -4.88 19.86
C LEU A 60 -7.62 -6.21 20.62
N LYS A 61 -8.79 -6.83 20.56
CA LYS A 61 -9.01 -8.19 21.08
C LYS A 61 -8.08 -9.20 20.41
N ASN A 62 -8.06 -9.23 19.07
CA ASN A 62 -7.34 -10.24 18.32
C ASN A 62 -5.82 -10.05 18.38
N VAL A 63 -5.35 -8.81 18.38
CA VAL A 63 -3.92 -8.47 18.24
C VAL A 63 -3.25 -8.25 19.59
N ALA A 64 -3.94 -7.65 20.55
CA ALA A 64 -3.38 -7.32 21.86
C ALA A 64 -4.03 -8.10 23.00
N GLY A 65 -4.99 -8.99 22.72
CA GLY A 65 -5.60 -9.86 23.73
C GLY A 65 -6.57 -9.16 24.67
N PHE A 66 -7.02 -7.93 24.35
CA PHE A 66 -7.98 -7.23 25.19
C PHE A 66 -9.30 -7.98 25.29
N ARG A 67 -9.89 -8.02 26.49
CA ARG A 67 -11.23 -8.56 26.68
C ARG A 67 -12.28 -7.57 26.15
N LEU A 68 -13.39 -8.07 25.63
CA LEU A 68 -14.48 -7.22 25.11
C LEU A 68 -15.16 -6.37 26.21
N ASP A 69 -15.20 -6.88 27.45
CA ASP A 69 -15.84 -6.20 28.57
C ASP A 69 -15.07 -4.98 29.04
N TYR A 70 -13.76 -4.91 28.80
CA TYR A 70 -12.96 -3.70 29.02
C TYR A 70 -13.54 -2.48 28.29
N PHE A 71 -14.06 -2.68 27.07
CA PHE A 71 -14.57 -1.60 26.24
C PHE A 71 -16.04 -1.22 26.51
N LYS A 72 -16.70 -1.85 27.50
CA LYS A 72 -18.06 -1.49 27.89
C LYS A 72 -18.07 -0.05 28.44
N GLY A 73 -18.88 0.81 27.83
CA GLY A 73 -18.98 2.22 28.21
C GLY A 73 -17.85 3.12 27.70
N ILE A 74 -16.75 2.58 27.16
CA ILE A 74 -15.64 3.40 26.62
C ILE A 74 -16.05 4.02 25.28
N SER A 75 -15.84 5.33 25.09
CA SER A 75 -16.21 6.06 23.88
C SER A 75 -15.33 5.69 22.67
N TYR A 76 -15.72 6.14 21.48
CA TYR A 76 -14.88 6.03 20.28
C TYR A 76 -13.56 6.80 20.46
N ASP A 77 -13.65 8.03 20.99
CA ASP A 77 -12.49 8.92 21.14
C ASP A 77 -11.46 8.37 22.13
N ASP A 78 -11.89 7.62 23.14
CA ASP A 78 -10.97 6.97 24.08
C ASP A 78 -10.34 5.69 23.50
N ILE A 79 -11.05 4.96 22.63
CA ILE A 79 -10.56 3.72 21.99
C ILE A 79 -9.58 4.03 20.87
N ARG A 80 -9.79 5.13 20.16
CA ARG A 80 -9.02 5.48 18.97
C ARG A 80 -7.50 5.60 19.24
N PRO A 81 -7.02 6.29 20.29
CA PRO A 81 -5.59 6.36 20.60
C PRO A 81 -4.96 4.99 20.91
N LEU A 82 -5.68 4.12 21.63
CA LEU A 82 -5.24 2.74 21.93
C LEU A 82 -5.06 1.92 20.64
N PHE A 83 -6.02 2.04 19.72
CA PHE A 83 -5.95 1.39 18.43
C PHE A 83 -4.79 1.92 17.59
N GLU A 84 -4.66 3.25 17.45
CA GLU A 84 -3.60 3.89 16.65
C GLU A 84 -2.21 3.49 17.16
N ALA A 85 -1.98 3.52 18.48
CA ALA A 85 -0.71 3.10 19.08
C ALA A 85 -0.36 1.65 18.73
N LYS A 86 -1.32 0.72 18.85
CA LYS A 86 -1.08 -0.70 18.55
C LYS A 86 -0.91 -0.95 17.05
N PHE A 87 -1.71 -0.28 16.22
CA PHE A 87 -1.63 -0.37 14.77
C PHE A 87 -0.28 0.13 14.26
N ASN A 88 0.17 1.30 14.71
CA ASN A 88 1.44 1.88 14.29
C ASN A 88 2.63 1.00 14.69
N SER A 89 2.65 0.50 15.92
CA SER A 89 3.69 -0.43 16.39
C SER A 89 3.77 -1.70 15.53
N ASN A 90 2.61 -2.24 15.10
CA ASN A 90 2.57 -3.39 14.20
C ASN A 90 3.07 -3.06 12.80
N ILE A 91 2.75 -1.88 12.26
CA ILE A 91 3.26 -1.43 10.96
C ILE A 91 4.77 -1.26 10.99
N GLU A 92 5.30 -0.67 12.07
CA GLU A 92 6.74 -0.52 12.27
C GLU A 92 7.44 -1.89 12.32
N PHE A 93 6.89 -2.84 13.07
CA PHE A 93 7.40 -4.22 13.11
C PHE A 93 7.39 -4.89 11.73
N LEU A 94 6.30 -4.76 10.97
CA LEU A 94 6.18 -5.34 9.64
C LEU A 94 7.18 -4.72 8.65
N LEU A 95 7.36 -3.40 8.68
CA LEU A 95 8.34 -2.71 7.83
C LEU A 95 9.76 -3.19 8.13
N LYS A 96 10.11 -3.27 9.41
CA LYS A 96 11.41 -3.79 9.84
C LYS A 96 11.64 -5.24 9.39
N SER A 97 10.62 -6.09 9.50
CA SER A 97 10.74 -7.49 9.07
C SER A 97 10.94 -7.65 7.56
N LYS A 98 10.34 -6.76 6.75
CA LYS A 98 10.54 -6.77 5.29
C LYS A 98 11.96 -6.36 4.91
N GLU A 99 12.47 -5.31 5.52
CA GLU A 99 13.84 -4.82 5.30
C GLU A 99 14.87 -5.91 5.68
N GLN A 100 14.68 -6.58 6.82
CA GLN A 100 15.55 -7.68 7.23
C GLN A 100 15.53 -8.87 6.27
N LEU A 101 14.34 -9.24 5.75
CA LEU A 101 14.21 -10.31 4.75
C LEU A 101 14.92 -9.94 3.44
N GLU A 102 14.78 -8.70 2.97
CA GLU A 102 15.47 -8.21 1.78
C GLU A 102 16.99 -8.17 1.96
N GLU A 103 17.48 -7.77 3.13
CA GLU A 103 18.91 -7.79 3.46
C GLU A 103 19.47 -9.23 3.54
N GLU A 104 18.71 -10.18 4.07
CA GLU A 104 19.08 -11.60 4.10
C GLU A 104 19.10 -12.22 2.70
N GLU A 105 18.13 -11.90 1.85
CA GLU A 105 18.07 -12.34 0.45
C GLU A 105 19.29 -11.81 -0.33
N ASN A 106 19.62 -10.53 -0.19
CA ASN A 106 20.78 -9.92 -0.84
C ASN A 106 22.11 -10.54 -0.38
N ARG A 107 22.26 -10.83 0.92
CA ARG A 107 23.44 -11.55 1.45
C ARG A 107 23.55 -12.96 0.89
N THR A 108 22.42 -13.65 0.77
CA THR A 108 22.37 -15.01 0.21
C THR A 108 22.80 -14.99 -1.26
N ILE A 109 22.26 -14.07 -2.06
CA ILE A 109 22.64 -13.88 -3.47
C ILE A 109 24.15 -13.56 -3.58
N GLN A 110 24.68 -12.68 -2.74
CA GLN A 110 26.10 -12.35 -2.73
C GLN A 110 26.97 -13.58 -2.42
N SER A 111 26.60 -14.40 -1.43
CA SER A 111 27.35 -15.62 -1.07
C SER A 111 27.38 -16.66 -2.19
N ILE A 112 26.29 -16.78 -2.97
CA ILE A 112 26.21 -17.68 -4.13
C ILE A 112 27.16 -17.20 -5.25
N ASN A 113 27.23 -15.90 -5.49
CA ASN A 113 28.06 -15.31 -6.55
C ASN A 113 29.56 -15.28 -6.21
N GLU A 114 29.93 -15.34 -4.93
CA GLU A 114 31.32 -15.35 -4.46
C GLU A 114 31.95 -16.74 -4.38
N THR A 115 31.17 -17.82 -4.53
CA THR A 115 31.71 -19.19 -4.57
C THR A 115 32.12 -19.53 -6.00
N PRO A 116 33.43 -19.59 -6.35
CA PRO A 116 33.86 -19.96 -7.69
C PRO A 116 33.67 -21.47 -7.87
N ALA A 117 33.15 -21.87 -9.03
CA ALA A 117 33.14 -23.27 -9.47
C ALA A 117 34.56 -23.81 -9.67
#